data_AF-A0A502FTR0-F1
#
_entry.id   AF-A0A502FTR0-F1
#
_cell.length_a   1.000
_cell.length_b   1.000
_cell.length_c   1.000
_cell.angle_alpha   90.00
_cell.angle_beta   90.00
_cell.angle_gamma   90.00
#
_symmetry.space_group_name_H-M   'P 1'
#
loop_
_entity.id
_entity.type
_entity.pdbx_description
1 polymer ?
#
loop_
_entity_poly.entity_id
_entity_poly.type
_entity_poly.pdbx_seq_one_letter_code
_entity_poly.pdbx_strand_id
1 'polypeptide(L)'
;MPTRPQDHPQYAAILAVAAAIQSAEQSADAGIRATAALIVKTLDVQSEQGLAPHTVEPVLAGLKRAITAHMEGRSAIVESHQAYGRIAAGLGATAEDWGPSWPCADARVSAPRRDTLRAVA
;
A
#
# COMPACT_ATOMS: atom_id res chain seq x y z
N MET A 1 -35.54 9.44 9.27
CA MET A 1 -34.13 8.97 9.15
C MET A 1 -34.13 7.81 8.17
N PRO A 2 -33.19 7.73 7.22
CA PRO A 2 -33.10 6.57 6.35
C PRO A 2 -32.90 5.32 7.21
N THR A 3 -33.74 4.32 6.99
CA THR A 3 -33.78 3.08 7.79
C THR A 3 -32.71 2.07 7.36
N ARG A 4 -32.10 2.27 6.19
CA ARG A 4 -31.02 1.43 5.67
C ARG A 4 -29.87 2.28 5.11
N PRO A 5 -28.61 1.85 5.26
CA PRO A 5 -27.41 2.50 4.70
C PRO A 5 -27.51 2.86 3.22
N GLN A 6 -28.07 1.95 2.43
CA GLN A 6 -28.30 2.10 0.99
C GLN A 6 -29.26 3.23 0.61
N ASP A 7 -30.05 3.74 1.56
CA ASP A 7 -30.97 4.86 1.34
C ASP A 7 -30.24 6.21 1.52
N HIS A 8 -28.97 6.21 1.94
CA HIS A 8 -28.16 7.41 2.07
C HIS A 8 -27.77 7.94 0.67
N PRO A 9 -28.00 9.23 0.34
CA PRO A 9 -27.80 9.77 -1.01
C PRO A 9 -26.35 9.66 -1.51
N GLN A 10 -25.40 9.51 -0.60
CA GLN A 10 -23.96 9.40 -0.91
C GLN A 10 -23.44 7.95 -0.84
N TYR A 11 -24.31 6.97 -0.59
CA TYR A 11 -23.93 5.56 -0.37
C TYR A 11 -23.08 5.00 -1.52
N ALA A 12 -23.59 5.09 -2.75
CA ALA A 12 -22.90 4.58 -3.94
C ALA A 12 -21.55 5.28 -4.19
N ALA A 13 -21.49 6.60 -3.95
CA ALA A 13 -20.26 7.38 -4.12
C ALA A 13 -19.17 6.96 -3.13
N ILE A 14 -19.56 6.70 -1.87
CA ILE A 14 -18.64 6.23 -0.83
C ILE A 14 -18.04 4.88 -1.17
N LEU A 15 -18.89 3.92 -1.57
CA LEU A 15 -18.40 2.61 -1.96
C LEU A 15 -17.50 2.66 -3.20
N ALA A 16 -17.82 3.52 -4.17
CA ALA A 16 -17.02 3.66 -5.38
C ALA A 16 -15.61 4.20 -5.07
N VAL A 17 -15.49 5.24 -4.24
CA VAL A 17 -14.19 5.80 -3.85
C VAL A 17 -13.39 4.81 -3.02
N ALA A 18 -14.03 4.12 -2.08
CA ALA A 18 -13.34 3.14 -1.25
C ALA A 18 -12.86 1.92 -2.05
N ALA A 19 -13.65 1.44 -3.02
CA ALA A 19 -13.21 0.41 -3.97
C ALA A 19 -12.01 0.88 -4.83
N ALA A 20 -12.03 2.13 -5.30
CA ALA A 20 -10.92 2.70 -6.05
C ALA A 20 -9.63 2.79 -5.21
N ILE A 21 -9.75 3.18 -3.94
CA ILE A 21 -8.64 3.19 -2.98
C ILE A 21 -8.09 1.78 -2.79
N GLN A 22 -8.94 0.79 -2.49
CA GLN A 22 -8.51 -0.60 -2.31
C GLN A 22 -7.81 -1.16 -3.56
N SER A 23 -8.30 -0.82 -4.77
CA SER A 23 -7.65 -1.19 -6.02
C SER A 23 -6.25 -0.56 -6.14
N ALA A 24 -6.11 0.72 -5.80
CA ALA A 24 -4.82 1.40 -5.78
C ALA A 24 -3.84 0.78 -4.77
N GLU A 25 -4.32 0.38 -3.58
CA GLU A 25 -3.52 -0.33 -2.58
C GLU A 25 -2.98 -1.66 -3.13
N GLN A 26 -3.85 -2.48 -3.73
CA GLN A 26 -3.46 -3.76 -4.32
C GLN A 26 -2.45 -3.58 -5.45
N SER A 27 -2.62 -2.54 -6.27
CA SER A 27 -1.69 -2.20 -7.34
C SER A 27 -0.32 -1.79 -6.78
N ALA A 28 -0.28 -0.99 -5.72
CA ALA A 28 0.98 -0.62 -5.06
C ALA A 28 1.67 -1.84 -4.45
N ASP A 29 0.93 -2.71 -3.76
CA ASP A 29 1.48 -3.95 -3.20
C ASP A 29 2.04 -4.90 -4.28
N ALA A 30 1.37 -4.98 -5.43
CA ALA A 30 1.87 -5.72 -6.58
C ALA A 30 3.17 -5.12 -7.15
N GLY A 31 3.26 -3.80 -7.25
CA GLY A 31 4.48 -3.09 -7.66
C GLY A 31 5.66 -3.32 -6.72
N ILE A 32 5.42 -3.31 -5.39
CA ILE A 32 6.43 -3.64 -4.38
C ILE A 32 6.95 -5.07 -4.59
N ARG A 33 6.05 -6.06 -4.69
CA ARG A 33 6.42 -7.47 -4.89
C ARG A 33 7.20 -7.69 -6.19
N ALA A 34 6.74 -7.10 -7.30
CA ALA A 34 7.41 -7.21 -8.58
C ALA A 34 8.82 -6.59 -8.55
N THR A 35 8.96 -5.42 -7.92
CA THR A 35 10.27 -4.76 -7.79
C THR A 35 11.21 -5.55 -6.90
N ALA A 36 10.72 -6.08 -5.78
CA ALA A 36 11.52 -6.95 -4.90
C ALA A 36 12.00 -8.21 -5.63
N ALA A 37 11.14 -8.84 -6.44
CA ALA A 37 11.51 -9.99 -7.27
C ALA A 37 12.61 -9.64 -8.30
N LEU A 38 12.55 -8.44 -8.91
CA LEU A 38 13.61 -7.96 -9.82
C LEU A 38 14.94 -7.75 -9.09
N ILE A 39 14.92 -7.23 -7.86
CA ILE A 39 16.14 -7.07 -7.05
C ILE A 39 16.78 -8.43 -6.80
N VAL A 40 16.00 -9.41 -6.32
CA VAL A 40 16.48 -10.77 -6.08
C VAL A 40 17.04 -11.37 -7.36
N LYS A 41 16.29 -11.30 -8.48
CA LYS A 41 16.75 -11.87 -9.75
C LYS A 41 18.04 -11.21 -10.27
N THR A 42 18.21 -9.91 -10.04
CA THR A 42 19.43 -9.19 -10.43
C THR A 42 20.64 -9.69 -9.63
N LEU A 43 20.47 -9.92 -8.33
CA LEU A 43 21.50 -10.46 -7.45
C LEU A 43 21.82 -11.93 -7.77
N ASP A 44 20.79 -12.74 -8.08
CA ASP A 44 20.98 -14.13 -8.51
C ASP A 44 21.83 -14.19 -9.77
N VAL A 45 21.49 -13.38 -10.79
CA VAL A 45 22.28 -13.31 -12.04
C VAL A 45 23.70 -12.83 -11.77
N GLN A 46 23.89 -11.83 -10.90
CA GLN A 46 25.23 -11.38 -10.51
C GLN A 46 26.06 -12.55 -9.95
N SER A 47 25.47 -13.34 -9.05
CA SER A 47 26.12 -14.49 -8.41
C SER A 47 26.38 -15.63 -9.40
N GLU A 48 25.36 -16.04 -10.15
CA GLU A 48 25.40 -17.15 -11.12
C GLU A 48 26.44 -16.92 -12.23
N GLN A 49 26.60 -15.67 -12.66
CA GLN A 49 27.51 -15.29 -13.74
C GLN A 49 28.88 -14.81 -13.24
N GLY A 50 29.10 -14.79 -11.91
CA GLY A 50 30.35 -14.30 -11.32
C GLY A 50 30.65 -12.83 -11.65
N LEU A 51 29.62 -12.01 -11.81
CA LEU A 51 29.78 -10.60 -12.17
C LEU A 51 30.32 -9.80 -10.98
N ALA A 52 31.23 -8.88 -11.28
CA ALA A 52 31.71 -7.94 -10.27
C ALA A 52 30.55 -7.03 -9.79
N PRO A 53 30.46 -6.71 -8.48
CA PRO A 53 29.32 -5.95 -7.92
C PRO A 53 28.99 -4.64 -8.65
N HIS A 54 30.00 -3.88 -9.04
CA HIS A 54 29.85 -2.61 -9.78
C HIS A 54 29.14 -2.75 -11.13
N THR A 55 29.05 -3.97 -11.69
CA THR A 55 28.33 -4.24 -12.94
C THR A 55 26.82 -4.10 -12.77
N VAL A 56 26.27 -4.50 -11.62
CA VAL A 56 24.82 -4.49 -11.36
C VAL A 56 24.37 -3.31 -10.48
N GLU A 57 25.30 -2.61 -9.83
CA GLU A 57 25.04 -1.45 -8.98
C GLU A 57 24.10 -0.40 -9.60
N PRO A 58 24.26 0.02 -10.88
CA PRO A 58 23.35 0.99 -11.48
C PRO A 58 21.91 0.49 -11.60
N VAL A 59 21.73 -0.80 -11.89
CA VAL A 59 20.42 -1.46 -11.98
C VAL A 59 19.78 -1.52 -10.58
N LEU A 60 20.53 -2.00 -9.59
CA LEU A 60 20.07 -2.07 -8.20
C LEU A 60 19.73 -0.68 -7.64
N ALA A 61 20.48 0.37 -8.01
CA ALA A 61 20.16 1.74 -7.64
C ALA A 61 18.83 2.21 -8.25
N GLY A 62 18.54 1.84 -9.51
CA GLY A 62 17.26 2.08 -10.15
C GLY A 62 16.10 1.37 -9.44
N LEU A 63 16.27 0.08 -9.16
CA LEU A 63 15.27 -0.74 -8.47
C LEU A 63 15.04 -0.26 -7.02
N LYS A 64 16.09 0.19 -6.33
CA LYS A 64 15.97 0.83 -5.01
C LYS A 64 15.10 2.08 -5.07
N ARG A 65 15.28 2.96 -6.06
CA ARG A 65 14.41 4.14 -6.22
C ARG A 65 12.96 3.74 -6.51
N ALA A 66 12.75 2.73 -7.35
CA ALA A 66 11.42 2.25 -7.69
C ALA A 66 10.67 1.67 -6.47
N ILE A 67 11.33 0.83 -5.66
CA ILE A 67 10.69 0.25 -4.47
C ILE A 67 10.40 1.32 -3.42
N THR A 68 11.29 2.31 -3.24
CA THR A 68 11.02 3.47 -2.37
C THR A 68 9.79 4.23 -2.84
N ALA A 69 9.69 4.54 -4.13
CA ALA A 69 8.52 5.24 -4.68
C ALA A 69 7.21 4.44 -4.50
N HIS A 70 7.26 3.11 -4.65
CA HIS A 70 6.10 2.27 -4.37
C HIS A 70 5.69 2.28 -2.88
N MET A 71 6.65 2.25 -1.96
CA MET A 71 6.37 2.32 -0.52
C MET A 71 5.80 3.68 -0.11
N GLU A 72 6.35 4.78 -0.64
CA GLU A 72 5.85 6.14 -0.42
C GLU A 72 4.42 6.28 -0.97
N GLY A 73 4.19 5.83 -2.20
CA GLY A 73 2.87 5.82 -2.82
C GLY A 73 1.87 4.97 -2.01
N ARG A 74 2.27 3.79 -1.54
CA ARG A 74 1.44 2.94 -0.69
C ARG A 74 1.05 3.65 0.61
N SER A 75 1.98 4.34 1.27
CA SER A 75 1.72 5.12 2.49
C SER A 75 0.69 6.22 2.23
N ALA A 76 0.87 7.01 1.17
CA ALA A 76 -0.06 8.08 0.80
C ALA A 76 -1.47 7.54 0.49
N ILE A 77 -1.58 6.36 -0.12
CA ILE A 77 -2.88 5.70 -0.36
C ILE A 77 -3.50 5.25 0.97
N VAL A 78 -2.75 4.64 1.90
CA VAL A 78 -3.28 4.29 3.25
C VAL A 78 -3.81 5.53 3.96
N GLU A 79 -3.06 6.61 3.96
CA GLU A 79 -3.45 7.87 4.61
C GLU A 79 -4.74 8.43 4.00
N SER A 80 -4.86 8.36 2.67
CA SER A 80 -6.08 8.74 1.94
C SER A 80 -7.25 7.82 2.29
N HIS A 81 -7.01 6.51 2.40
CA HIS A 81 -7.99 5.52 2.83
C HIS A 81 -8.56 5.84 4.21
N GLN A 82 -7.68 6.13 5.18
CA GLN A 82 -8.07 6.51 6.54
C GLN A 82 -8.81 7.85 6.59
N ALA A 83 -8.33 8.86 5.84
CA ALA A 83 -8.99 10.15 5.75
C ALA A 83 -10.41 10.01 5.19
N TYR A 84 -10.56 9.17 4.16
CA TYR A 84 -11.85 8.87 3.58
C TYR A 84 -12.76 8.10 4.55
N GLY A 85 -12.20 7.16 5.32
CA GLY A 85 -12.90 6.44 6.39
C GLY A 85 -13.49 7.37 7.45
N ARG A 86 -12.73 8.40 7.86
CA ARG A 86 -13.22 9.42 8.80
C ARG A 86 -14.37 10.25 8.21
N ILE A 87 -14.30 10.62 6.94
CA ILE A 87 -15.37 11.35 6.25
C ILE A 87 -16.63 10.48 6.17
N ALA A 88 -16.50 9.22 5.74
CA ALA A 88 -17.61 8.29 5.64
C ALA A 88 -18.26 8.04 7.01
N ALA A 89 -17.46 7.86 8.07
CA ALA A 89 -17.98 7.70 9.44
C ALA A 89 -18.78 8.92 9.91
N GLY A 90 -18.34 10.14 9.58
CA GLY A 90 -19.08 11.37 9.86
C GLY A 90 -20.45 11.45 9.15
N LEU A 91 -20.65 10.67 8.10
CA LEU A 91 -21.91 10.54 7.36
C LEU A 91 -22.79 9.39 7.88
N GLY A 92 -22.46 8.84 9.05
CA GLY A 92 -23.19 7.75 9.69
C GLY A 92 -22.87 6.38 9.09
N ALA A 93 -21.77 6.27 8.34
CA ALA A 93 -21.39 5.03 7.73
C ALA A 93 -20.53 4.16 8.68
N THR A 94 -20.74 2.84 8.66
CA THR A 94 -20.04 1.88 9.53
C THR A 94 -19.57 0.67 8.71
N ALA A 95 -18.56 -0.04 9.22
CA ALA A 95 -18.04 -1.23 8.57
C ALA A 95 -19.07 -2.36 8.45
N GLU A 96 -19.92 -2.54 9.47
CA GLU A 96 -20.98 -3.56 9.50
C GLU A 96 -22.09 -3.26 8.48
N ASP A 97 -22.40 -1.97 8.31
CA ASP A 97 -23.54 -1.52 7.51
C ASP A 97 -23.23 -1.30 6.02
N TRP A 98 -21.95 -1.09 5.67
CA TRP A 98 -21.53 -0.68 4.32
C TRP A 98 -20.64 -1.70 3.60
N GLY A 99 -20.28 -2.80 4.27
CA GLY A 99 -19.66 -3.97 3.65
C GLY A 99 -18.14 -3.91 3.47
N PRO A 100 -17.54 -4.86 2.73
CA PRO A 100 -16.07 -5.08 2.68
C PRO A 100 -15.29 -3.98 1.94
N SER A 101 -15.98 -3.21 1.11
CA SER A 101 -15.46 -1.99 0.47
C SER A 101 -15.49 -0.78 1.42
N TRP A 102 -15.70 -0.98 2.72
CA TRP A 102 -15.67 0.08 3.72
C TRP A 102 -14.28 0.72 3.83
N PRO A 103 -14.17 2.06 3.84
CA PRO A 103 -12.91 2.72 4.09
C PRO A 103 -12.52 2.63 5.58
N CYS A 104 -11.47 1.86 5.88
CA CYS A 104 -11.07 1.56 7.27
C CYS A 104 -10.59 2.82 8.00
N ALA A 105 -11.30 3.22 9.06
CA ALA A 105 -10.82 4.26 9.99
C ALA A 105 -9.57 3.80 10.78
N ASP A 106 -9.45 2.48 11.02
CA ASP A 106 -8.44 1.84 11.86
C ASP A 106 -7.45 0.97 11.07
N ALA A 107 -7.10 1.36 9.83
CA ALA A 107 -5.92 0.79 9.18
C ALA A 107 -4.69 1.23 9.99
N ARG A 108 -4.41 0.55 11.12
CA ARG A 108 -3.24 0.82 11.96
C ARG A 108 -2.06 0.86 11.01
N VAL A 109 -1.50 2.05 10.83
CA VAL A 109 -0.18 2.18 10.23
C VAL A 109 0.68 1.31 11.14
N SER A 110 1.03 0.11 10.69
CA SER A 110 2.16 -0.60 11.24
C SER A 110 3.34 0.29 10.92
N ALA A 111 3.59 1.28 11.78
CA ALA A 111 4.83 2.02 11.78
C ALA A 111 5.90 0.94 11.67
N PRO A 112 6.80 1.02 10.67
CA PRO A 112 7.83 0.00 10.52
C PRO A 112 8.49 -0.12 11.89
N ARG A 113 8.38 -1.32 12.48
CA ARG A 113 9.07 -1.63 13.73
C ARG A 113 10.51 -1.32 13.41
N ARG A 114 11.03 -0.24 13.98
CA ARG A 114 12.47 0.01 14.00
C ARG A 114 13.04 -1.06 14.92
N ASP A 115 13.09 -2.29 14.43
CA ASP A 115 14.00 -3.27 14.96
C ASP A 115 15.36 -2.66 14.68
N THR A 116 15.90 -2.04 15.71
CA THR A 116 17.27 -1.56 15.75
C THR A 116 18.14 -2.70 15.23
N LEU A 117 18.67 -2.53 14.02
CA LEU A 117 19.77 -3.33 13.52
C LEU A 117 20.88 -3.19 14.57
N ARG A 118 20.95 -4.17 15.47
CA ARG A 118 22.06 -4.30 16.39
C ARG A 118 23.24 -4.65 15.49
N ALA A 119 24.09 -3.67 15.27
CA ALA A 119 25.36 -3.86 14.58
C ALA A 119 26.06 -5.05 15.22
N VAL A 120 26.27 -6.11 14.44
CA VAL A 120 27.19 -7.19 14.82
C VAL A 120 28.57 -6.62 14.54
N ALA A 121 29.24 -6.22 15.62
CA ALA A 121 30.67 -5.97 15.65
C ALA A 121 31.45 -7.29 15.60
#